data_AF-W1TYW0-F1
#
_entry.id   AF-W1TYW0-F1
#
_cell.length_a   1.000
_cell.length_b   1.000
_cell.length_c   1.000
_cell.angle_alpha   90.00
_cell.angle_beta   90.00
_cell.angle_gamma   90.00
#
_symmetry.space_group_name_H-M   'P 1'
#
loop_
_entity.id
_entity.type
_entity.pdbx_description
1 polymer ?
#
loop_
_entity_poly.entity_id
_entity_poly.type
_entity_poly.pdbx_seq_one_letter_code
_entity_poly.pdbx_strand_id
1 'polypeptide(L)'
;MKWTKFKTRELTEKESSEPKYMYYEFMWDCQVPEDGETVLVSNGERTWTEEWVDYDEGEGLEDSDAEGLYWMPLPELPKEVSNE
;
A
#
# COMPACT_ATOMS: atom_id res chain seq x y z
N MET A 1 -13.83 -5.96 -6.32
CA MET A 1 -12.70 -5.25 -5.67
C MET A 1 -13.13 -4.86 -4.27
N LYS A 2 -12.19 -4.83 -3.31
CA LYS A 2 -12.44 -4.51 -1.91
C LYS A 2 -11.36 -3.53 -1.44
N TRP A 3 -11.77 -2.49 -0.72
CA TRP A 3 -10.86 -1.54 -0.09
C TRP A 3 -10.16 -2.18 1.10
N THR A 4 -8.84 -2.02 1.17
CA THR A 4 -7.98 -2.42 2.28
C THR A 4 -7.52 -1.16 2.99
N LYS A 5 -7.79 -1.05 4.29
CA LYS A 5 -7.27 0.07 5.09
C LYS A 5 -5.79 -0.14 5.34
N PHE A 6 -4.97 0.87 5.08
CA PHE A 6 -3.59 0.86 5.54
C PHE A 6 -3.56 0.82 7.07
N LYS A 7 -2.75 -0.07 7.59
CA LYS A 7 -2.61 -0.26 9.03
C LYS A 7 -1.18 -0.65 9.34
N THR A 8 -0.60 0.03 10.30
CA THR A 8 0.71 -0.30 10.85
C THR A 8 0.54 -0.89 12.25
N ARG A 9 1.58 -1.57 12.71
CA ARG A 9 1.73 -2.02 14.09
C ARG A 9 3.16 -1.78 14.55
N GLU A 10 3.34 -1.72 15.86
CA GLU A 10 4.67 -1.78 16.46
C GLU A 10 5.36 -3.11 16.12
N LEU A 11 6.70 -3.06 16.07
CA LEU A 11 7.50 -4.27 15.94
C LEU A 11 7.33 -5.13 17.21
N THR A 12 7.31 -6.44 17.02
CA THR A 12 7.38 -7.37 18.14
C THR A 12 8.79 -7.37 18.75
N GLU A 13 8.94 -7.74 20.02
CA GLU A 13 10.26 -7.85 20.68
C GLU A 13 11.26 -8.69 19.87
N LYS A 14 10.78 -9.75 19.22
CA LYS A 14 11.59 -10.58 18.35
C LYS A 14 12.06 -9.81 17.11
N GLU A 15 11.14 -9.14 16.40
CA GLU A 15 11.49 -8.35 15.22
C GLU A 15 12.48 -7.24 15.58
N SER A 16 12.23 -6.48 16.66
CA SER A 16 13.14 -5.43 17.12
C SER A 16 14.53 -5.93 17.54
N SER A 17 14.66 -7.22 17.91
CA SER A 17 15.95 -7.83 18.24
C SER A 17 16.75 -8.30 17.01
N GLU A 18 16.11 -8.37 15.83
CA GLU A 18 16.75 -8.81 14.59
C GLU A 18 17.40 -7.60 13.88
N PRO A 19 18.71 -7.65 13.55
CA PRO A 19 19.42 -6.51 12.96
C PRO A 19 18.81 -5.95 11.67
N LYS A 20 18.12 -6.80 10.89
CA LYS A 20 17.43 -6.38 9.66
C LYS A 20 16.25 -5.43 9.91
N TYR A 21 15.69 -5.44 11.11
CA TYR A 21 14.55 -4.60 11.48
C TYR A 21 14.95 -3.45 12.42
N MET A 22 16.24 -3.29 12.71
CA MET A 22 16.76 -2.31 13.68
C MET A 22 16.39 -0.85 13.32
N TYR A 23 16.14 -0.57 12.04
CA TYR A 23 15.82 0.77 11.54
C TYR A 23 14.33 0.99 11.24
N TYR A 24 13.49 -0.02 11.43
CA TYR A 24 12.05 0.11 11.20
C TYR A 24 11.35 0.46 12.51
N GLU A 25 10.53 1.51 12.47
CA GLU A 25 9.72 1.94 13.62
C GLU A 25 8.38 1.20 13.70
N PHE A 26 7.86 0.76 12.55
CA PHE A 26 6.60 0.04 12.43
C PHE A 26 6.65 -1.00 11.30
N MET A 27 5.68 -1.91 11.31
CA MET A 27 5.44 -2.89 10.24
C MET A 27 4.03 -2.76 9.70
N TRP A 28 3.84 -2.98 8.40
CA TRP A 28 2.52 -3.10 7.80
C TRP A 28 1.76 -4.31 8.38
N ASP A 29 0.54 -4.08 8.88
CA ASP A 29 -0.41 -5.05 9.45
C ASP A 29 -1.65 -5.17 8.54
N CYS A 30 -1.41 -5.17 7.24
CA CYS A 30 -2.41 -5.35 6.20
C CYS A 30 -1.73 -5.89 4.94
N GLN A 31 -2.54 -6.29 3.95
CA GLN A 31 -2.00 -6.48 2.61
C GLN A 31 -1.57 -5.12 2.05
N VAL A 32 -0.39 -5.07 1.45
CA VAL A 32 0.14 -3.91 0.72
C VAL A 32 0.19 -4.22 -0.78
N PRO A 33 0.26 -3.19 -1.64
CA PRO A 33 0.50 -3.35 -3.08
C PRO A 33 1.88 -3.97 -3.38
N GLU A 34 2.11 -4.37 -4.62
CA GLU A 34 3.46 -4.73 -5.09
C GLU A 34 4.30 -3.46 -5.35
N ASP A 35 5.63 -3.58 -5.26
CA ASP A 35 6.55 -2.48 -5.60
C ASP A 35 6.35 -2.03 -7.07
N GLY A 36 6.18 -0.72 -7.27
CA GLY A 36 5.84 -0.09 -8.54
C GLY A 36 4.36 -0.24 -8.96
N GLU A 37 3.49 -0.81 -8.13
CA GLU A 37 2.08 -0.95 -8.46
C GLU A 37 1.34 0.40 -8.35
N THR A 38 0.71 0.85 -9.44
CA THR A 38 -0.26 1.95 -9.36
C THR A 38 -1.60 1.45 -8.81
N VAL A 39 -2.03 2.02 -7.69
CA VAL A 39 -3.26 1.64 -6.99
C VAL A 39 -4.26 2.79 -6.91
N LEU A 40 -5.52 2.47 -6.66
CA LEU A 40 -6.50 3.47 -6.21
C LEU A 40 -6.36 3.67 -4.71
N VAL A 41 -6.25 4.93 -4.29
CA VAL A 41 -6.19 5.37 -2.91
C VAL A 41 -7.45 6.17 -2.56
N SER A 42 -7.90 6.09 -1.32
CA SER A 42 -9.03 6.87 -0.81
C SER A 42 -8.87 7.27 0.65
N ASN A 43 -9.32 8.47 0.98
CA ASN A 43 -9.52 8.94 2.36
C ASN A 43 -10.96 8.74 2.86
N GLY A 44 -11.82 8.06 2.08
CA GLY A 44 -13.25 7.90 2.37
C GLY A 44 -14.16 9.00 1.81
N GLU A 45 -13.60 10.10 1.31
CA GLU A 45 -14.35 11.17 0.64
C GLU A 45 -14.02 11.27 -0.85
N ARG A 46 -12.75 11.05 -1.21
CA ARG A 46 -12.23 11.17 -2.57
C ARG A 46 -11.39 9.95 -2.92
N THR A 47 -11.19 9.74 -4.20
CA THR A 47 -10.31 8.70 -4.73
C THR A 47 -9.31 9.32 -5.71
N TRP A 48 -8.08 8.84 -5.69
CA TRP A 48 -7.02 9.20 -6.63
C TRP A 48 -6.11 7.99 -6.85
N THR A 49 -5.13 8.12 -7.75
CA THR A 49 -4.16 7.05 -8.03
C THR A 49 -2.79 7.46 -7.54
N GLU A 50 -2.04 6.50 -7.00
CA GLU A 50 -0.64 6.67 -6.60
C GLU A 50 0.14 5.39 -6.87
N GLU A 51 1.45 5.52 -7.01
CA GLU A 51 2.38 4.40 -7.07
C GLU A 51 2.80 3.97 -5.65
N TRP A 52 2.83 2.67 -5.42
CA TRP A 52 3.46 2.09 -4.24
C TRP A 52 4.94 1.88 -4.51
N VAL A 53 5.80 2.42 -3.66
CA VAL A 53 7.24 2.50 -3.91
C VAL A 53 8.05 2.00 -2.71
N ASP A 54 9.14 1.29 -2.99
CA ASP A 54 10.16 0.92 -2.01
C ASP A 54 11.16 2.07 -1.78
N TYR A 55 11.18 2.61 -0.57
CA TYR A 55 12.20 3.57 -0.10
C TYR A 55 13.26 2.85 0.72
N ASP A 56 14.45 3.47 0.86
CA ASP A 56 15.53 2.92 1.70
C ASP A 56 15.10 2.61 3.16
N GLU A 57 14.07 3.28 3.67
CA GLU A 57 13.53 3.14 5.03
C GLU A 57 12.20 2.34 5.09
N GLY A 58 11.72 1.80 3.96
CA GLY A 58 10.51 0.98 3.86
C GLY A 58 9.60 1.35 2.68
N GLU A 59 8.50 0.64 2.54
CA GLU A 59 7.56 0.83 1.42
C GLU A 59 6.39 1.76 1.79
N GLY A 60 5.95 2.56 0.83
CA GLY A 60 4.85 3.51 1.03
C GLY A 60 4.24 4.03 -0.27
N LEU A 61 3.29 4.95 -0.11
CA LEU A 61 2.70 5.71 -1.21
C LEU A 61 3.66 6.82 -1.65
N GLU A 62 3.81 7.04 -2.97
CA GLU A 62 4.78 8.00 -3.52
C GLU A 62 4.59 9.44 -3.02
N ASP A 63 3.33 9.91 -2.98
CA ASP A 63 2.97 11.32 -2.75
C ASP A 63 2.17 11.56 -1.46
N SER A 64 1.62 10.51 -0.84
CA SER A 64 0.76 10.61 0.36
C SER A 64 1.31 9.84 1.55
N ASP A 65 0.97 10.30 2.76
CA ASP A 65 1.06 9.45 3.94
C ASP A 65 -0.11 8.46 3.93
N ALA A 66 0.20 7.17 3.97
CA ALA A 66 -0.77 6.09 3.97
C ALA A 66 -1.60 6.02 5.26
N GLU A 67 -1.23 6.72 6.34
CA GLU A 67 -1.98 6.70 7.60
C GLU A 67 -3.46 7.12 7.40
N GLY A 68 -4.37 6.22 7.79
CA GLY A 68 -5.82 6.47 7.72
C GLY A 68 -6.43 6.29 6.33
N LEU A 69 -5.62 6.07 5.29
CA LEU A 69 -6.07 5.86 3.92
C LEU A 69 -6.44 4.39 3.65
N TYR A 70 -7.11 4.19 2.51
CA TYR A 70 -7.50 2.89 1.99
C TYR A 70 -6.96 2.73 0.58
N TRP A 71 -6.63 1.50 0.19
CA TRP A 71 -6.22 1.17 -1.16
C TRP A 71 -6.99 0.00 -1.76
N MET A 72 -6.97 -0.10 -3.09
CA MET A 72 -7.34 -1.29 -3.85
C MET A 72 -6.64 -1.29 -5.21
N PRO A 73 -6.43 -2.46 -5.85
CA PRO A 73 -5.85 -2.50 -7.19
C PRO A 73 -6.76 -1.78 -8.19
N LEU A 74 -6.16 -1.27 -9.26
CA LEU A 74 -6.90 -0.71 -10.38
C LEU A 74 -7.83 -1.77 -11.00
N PRO A 75 -8.98 -1.36 -11.55
CA PRO A 75 -9.85 -2.28 -12.24
C PRO A 75 -9.16 -2.87 -13.46
N GLU A 76 -9.48 -4.13 -13.80
CA GLU A 76 -9.06 -4.70 -15.07
C GLU A 76 -9.51 -3.78 -16.22
N LEU A 77 -8.58 -3.50 -17.14
CA LEU A 77 -8.88 -2.70 -18.31
C LEU A 77 -10.02 -3.37 -19.11
N PRO A 78 -10.96 -2.58 -19.67
CA PRO A 78 -12.01 -3.13 -20.48
C PRO A 78 -11.40 -3.89 -21.66
N LYS A 79 -11.86 -5.13 -21.87
CA LYS A 79 -11.52 -5.90 -23.07
C LYS A 79 -12.43 -5.42 -24.19
N GLU A 80 -11.86 -5.06 -25.35
CA GLU A 80 -12.68 -4.77 -26.54
C GLU A 80 -13.57 -5.98 -26.84
N VAL A 81 -14.88 -5.78 -26.76
CA VAL A 81 -15.85 -6.68 -27.39
C VAL A 81 -15.95 -6.25 -28.84
N SER A 82 -15.18 -6.91 -29.70
CA SER A 82 -15.34 -6.80 -31.15
C SER A 82 -16.74 -7.29 -31.52
N ASN A 83 -17.67 -6.35 -31.73
CA ASN A 83 -18.94 -6.63 -32.39
C ASN A 83 -18.68 -6.68 -33.90
N GLU A 84 -18.10 -7.78 -34.38
CA GLU A 84 -18.17 -8.16 -35.79
C GLU A 84 -19.49 -8.89 -36.09
#